data_AF-K1SPK7-F1
#
_entry.id   AF-K1SPK7-F1
#
_cell.length_a   1.000
_cell.length_b   1.000
_cell.length_c   1.000
_cell.angle_alpha   90.00
_cell.angle_beta   90.00
_cell.angle_gamma   90.00
#
_symmetry.space_group_name_H-M   'P 1'
#
loop_
_entity.id
_entity.type
_entity.pdbx_description
1 polymer ?
#
loop_
_entity_poly.entity_id
_entity_poly.type
_entity_poly.pdbx_seq_one_letter_code
_entity_poly.pdbx_strand_id
1 'polypeptide(L)'
;MLRGLLCARGLNELEAAGEIDRFVFEVRHAVEHGLVCPLPGLGEMKGGTNGTIVFTYDPRPTAPVAAPEPETPVAESAGAPAASHDGGVAAAGADEASGEARNPSR
;
A
#
# COMPACT_ATOMS: atom_id res chain seq x y z
N MET A 1 -11.14 13.05 -9.50
CA MET A 1 -10.87 12.52 -8.14
C MET A 1 -9.37 12.31 -7.99
N LEU A 2 -8.81 12.48 -6.78
CA LEU A 2 -7.37 12.34 -6.50
C LEU A 2 -6.83 10.97 -6.94
N ARG A 3 -7.58 9.89 -6.66
CA ARG A 3 -7.24 8.53 -7.08
C ARG A 3 -7.04 8.40 -8.59
N GLY A 4 -7.93 8.99 -9.39
CA GLY A 4 -7.78 9.00 -10.86
C GLY A 4 -6.57 9.79 -11.35
N LEU A 5 -6.12 10.83 -10.64
CA LEU A 5 -4.89 11.55 -10.96
C LEU A 5 -3.65 10.71 -10.68
N LEU A 6 -3.67 9.95 -9.58
CA LEU A 6 -2.61 9.00 -9.23
C LEU A 6 -2.55 7.85 -10.24
N CYS A 7 -3.70 7.30 -10.65
CA CYS A 7 -3.74 6.27 -11.69
C CYS A 7 -3.24 6.79 -13.04
N ALA A 8 -3.57 8.03 -13.42
CA ALA A 8 -3.02 8.67 -14.62
C ALA A 8 -1.50 8.89 -14.56
N ARG A 9 -0.91 8.90 -13.35
CA ARG A 9 0.54 8.96 -13.13
C ARG A 9 1.21 7.57 -13.18
N GLY A 10 0.44 6.50 -13.32
CA GLY A 10 0.93 5.13 -13.44
C GLY A 10 0.76 4.25 -12.19
N LEU A 11 0.16 4.77 -11.12
CA LEU A 11 -0.18 3.96 -9.94
C LEU A 11 -1.36 3.04 -10.26
N ASN A 12 -1.39 1.83 -9.71
CA ASN A 12 -2.58 1.00 -9.81
C ASN A 12 -3.66 1.47 -8.82
N GLU A 13 -4.90 0.99 -8.98
CA GLU A 13 -6.04 1.45 -8.17
C GLU A 13 -5.86 1.20 -6.67
N LEU A 14 -5.21 0.08 -6.30
CA LEU A 14 -4.96 -0.29 -4.91
C LEU A 14 -3.84 0.56 -4.29
N GLU A 15 -2.75 0.78 -5.03
CA GLU A 15 -1.67 1.68 -4.63
C GLU A 15 -2.17 3.11 -4.49
N ALA A 16 -2.98 3.59 -5.44
CA ALA A 16 -3.55 4.92 -5.38
C ALA A 16 -4.52 5.08 -4.19
N ALA A 17 -5.28 4.04 -3.83
CA ALA A 17 -6.09 4.04 -2.62
C ALA A 17 -5.20 4.08 -1.36
N GLY A 18 -4.19 3.23 -1.29
CA GLY A 18 -3.26 3.15 -0.17
C GLY A 18 -2.49 4.44 0.06
N GLU A 19 -2.04 5.12 -1.00
CA GLU A 19 -1.36 6.42 -0.91
C GLU A 19 -2.27 7.51 -0.36
N ILE A 20 -3.55 7.49 -0.72
CA ILE A 20 -4.53 8.43 -0.17
C ILE A 20 -4.79 8.14 1.31
N ASP A 21 -4.95 6.87 1.67
CA ASP A 21 -5.18 6.47 3.07
C ASP A 21 -3.98 6.83 3.95
N ARG A 22 -2.76 6.59 3.45
CA ARG A 22 -1.52 7.00 4.10
C ARG A 22 -1.48 8.51 4.33
N PHE A 23 -1.77 9.30 3.30
CA PHE A 23 -1.80 10.76 3.41
C PHE A 23 -2.83 11.24 4.45
N VAL A 24 -4.04 10.70 4.42
CA VAL A 24 -5.10 11.03 5.39
C VAL A 24 -4.67 10.67 6.81
N PHE A 25 -4.02 9.51 6.99
CA PHE A 25 -3.48 9.09 8.28
C PHE A 25 -2.41 10.07 8.78
N GLU A 26 -1.43 10.43 7.94
CA GLU A 26 -0.35 11.35 8.31
C GLU A 26 -0.87 12.73 8.73
N VAL A 27 -1.84 13.28 7.99
CA VAL A 27 -2.49 14.55 8.34
C VAL A 27 -3.22 14.46 9.68
N ARG A 28 -4.02 13.40 9.87
CA ARG A 28 -4.77 13.21 11.12
C ARG A 28 -3.84 13.05 12.30
N HIS A 29 -2.80 12.23 12.15
CA HIS A 29 -1.79 12.02 13.17
C HIS A 29 -1.10 13.34 13.54
N ALA A 30 -0.66 14.13 12.55
CA ALA A 30 -0.06 15.44 12.80
C ALA A 30 -1.02 16.36 13.59
N VAL A 31 -2.28 16.44 13.17
CA VAL A 31 -3.31 17.27 13.81
C VAL A 31 -3.59 16.83 15.25
N GLU A 32 -3.72 15.52 15.50
CA GLU A 32 -3.94 14.93 16.83
C GLU A 32 -2.77 15.23 17.78
N HIS A 33 -1.54 15.37 17.24
CA HIS A 33 -0.35 15.74 17.99
C HIS A 33 -0.04 17.25 18.02
N GLY A 34 -0.96 18.09 17.51
CA GLY A 34 -0.78 19.55 17.48
C GLY A 34 0.30 20.03 16.50
N LEU A 35 0.68 19.19 15.55
CA LEU A 35 1.66 19.47 14.51
C LEU A 35 0.99 20.05 13.25
N VAL A 36 1.84 20.65 12.42
CA VAL A 36 1.47 21.17 11.10
C VAL A 36 1.91 20.16 10.05
N CYS A 37 1.02 19.83 9.11
CA CYS A 37 1.35 19.00 7.95
C CYS A 37 1.57 19.93 6.74
N PRO A 38 2.82 20.19 6.32
CA PRO A 38 3.10 21.00 5.14
C PRO A 38 2.78 20.23 3.85
N LEU A 39 2.22 20.92 2.85
CA LEU A 39 1.97 20.41 1.51
C LEU A 39 2.86 21.20 0.52
N PRO A 40 4.04 20.68 0.16
CA PRO A 40 4.95 21.34 -0.76
C PRO A 40 4.25 21.73 -2.05
N GLY A 41 4.40 22.99 -2.47
CA GLY A 41 3.75 23.50 -3.67
C GLY A 41 2.29 23.95 -3.52
N LEU A 42 1.65 23.68 -2.37
CA LEU A 42 0.21 23.94 -2.18
C LEU A 42 -0.11 24.81 -0.96
N GLY A 43 0.53 24.53 0.19
CA GLY A 43 0.24 25.23 1.45
C GLY A 43 0.48 24.34 2.67
N GLU A 44 -0.39 24.42 3.66
CA GLU A 44 -0.27 23.68 4.92
C GLU A 44 -1.64 23.24 5.46
N MET A 45 -1.66 22.12 6.18
CA MET A 45 -2.81 21.59 6.91
C MET A 45 -2.52 21.64 8.41
N LYS A 46 -3.49 22.15 9.19
CA LYS A 46 -3.39 22.34 10.64
C LYS A 46 -4.67 21.88 11.34
N GLY A 47 -4.55 21.57 12.62
CA GLY A 47 -5.70 21.29 13.47
C GLY A 47 -6.56 22.54 13.67
N GLY A 48 -7.86 22.39 13.43
CA GLY A 48 -8.89 23.40 13.69
C GLY A 48 -9.71 23.09 14.94
N THR A 49 -10.68 23.96 15.24
CA THR A 49 -11.61 23.77 16.35
C THR A 49 -12.46 22.51 16.14
N ASN A 50 -12.89 21.86 17.23
CA ASN A 50 -13.75 20.66 17.18
C ASN A 50 -13.17 19.48 16.39
N GLY A 51 -11.84 19.33 16.35
CA GLY A 51 -11.19 18.23 15.62
C GLY A 51 -11.25 18.36 14.09
N THR A 52 -11.58 19.55 13.58
CA THR A 52 -11.55 19.83 12.14
C THR A 52 -10.11 19.97 11.65
N ILE A 53 -9.91 19.81 10.33
CA ILE A 53 -8.61 20.06 9.69
C ILE A 53 -8.77 21.29 8.81
N VAL A 54 -7.95 22.31 9.03
CA VAL A 54 -7.94 23.55 8.27
C VAL A 54 -6.81 23.49 7.26
N PHE A 55 -7.16 23.70 6.00
CA PHE A 55 -6.20 23.90 4.92
C PHE A 55 -5.98 25.39 4.67
N THR A 56 -4.71 25.82 4.70
CA THR A 56 -4.30 27.18 4.32
C THR A 56 -3.55 27.10 3.00
N TYR A 57 -4.08 27.74 1.97
CA TYR A 57 -3.45 27.82 0.65
C TYR A 57 -2.34 28.88 0.66
N ASP A 58 -1.09 28.45 0.50
CA ASP A 58 0.10 29.28 0.30
C ASP A 58 1.02 28.58 -0.72
N PRO A 59 0.74 28.71 -2.03
CA PRO A 59 1.48 28.00 -3.06
C PRO A 59 2.88 28.60 -3.21
N ARG A 60 3.88 27.96 -2.59
CA ARG A 60 5.28 28.29 -2.83
C ARG A 60 5.86 27.46 -3.96
N PRO A 61 6.69 28.03 -4.85
CA PRO A 61 7.42 27.27 -5.85
C PRO A 61 8.23 26.17 -5.15
N THR A 62 7.83 24.92 -5.34
CA THR A 62 8.64 23.78 -4.92
C THR A 62 9.62 23.48 -6.06
N ALA A 63 10.89 23.26 -5.73
CA ALA A 63 11.80 22.65 -6.69
C ALA A 63 11.17 21.33 -7.16
N PRO A 64 11.29 20.97 -8.45
CA PRO A 64 10.73 19.73 -8.96
C PRO A 64 11.28 18.56 -8.15
N VAL A 65 10.40 17.86 -7.44
CA VAL A 65 10.72 16.56 -6.84
C VAL A 65 10.96 15.62 -8.01
N ALA A 66 12.20 15.19 -8.20
CA ALA A 66 12.53 14.17 -9.18
C ALA A 66 11.59 12.98 -8.94
N ALA A 67 10.85 12.59 -9.98
CA ALA A 67 10.00 11.41 -9.92
C ALA A 67 10.87 10.21 -9.51
N PRO A 68 10.40 9.32 -8.61
CA PRO A 68 11.11 8.07 -8.39
C PRO A 68 11.26 7.38 -9.74
N GLU A 69 12.51 7.14 -10.14
CA GLU A 69 12.83 6.42 -11.36
C GLU A 69 12.13 5.06 -11.31
N PRO A 70 11.49 4.61 -12.41
CA PRO A 70 10.85 3.31 -12.42
C PRO A 70 11.91 2.24 -12.16
N GLU A 71 11.75 1.47 -11.09
CA GLU A 71 12.57 0.30 -10.82
C GLU A 71 12.45 -0.64 -12.03
N THR A 72 13.54 -0.73 -12.80
CA THR A 72 13.67 -1.63 -13.94
C THR A 72 13.40 -3.07 -13.49
N PRO A 73 12.43 -3.79 -14.08
CA PRO A 73 12.26 -5.20 -13.77
C PRO A 73 13.48 -5.96 -14.27
N VAL A 74 14.14 -6.68 -13.35
CA VAL A 74 15.22 -7.62 -13.66
C VAL A 74 14.66 -8.67 -14.61
N ALA A 75 15.19 -8.69 -15.84
CA ALA A 75 14.81 -9.64 -16.86
C ALA A 75 15.11 -11.08 -16.42
N GLU A 76 14.06 -11.91 -16.49
CA GLU A 76 14.08 -13.36 -16.41
C GLU A 76 15.11 -13.93 -17.40
N SER A 77 16.16 -14.59 -16.89
CA SER A 77 17.04 -15.40 -17.71
C SER A 77 16.47 -16.81 -17.79
N ALA A 78 15.87 -17.11 -18.94
CA ALA A 78 15.48 -18.44 -19.36
C ALA A 78 16.65 -19.44 -19.21
N GLY A 79 16.33 -20.60 -18.65
CA GLY A 79 17.23 -21.74 -18.56
C GLY A 79 16.44 -23.03 -18.40
N ALA A 80 16.03 -23.62 -19.52
CA ALA A 80 15.70 -25.05 -19.63
C ALA A 80 16.58 -25.63 -20.76
N PRO A 81 16.80 -26.95 -20.89
CA PRO A 81 16.21 -28.08 -20.16
C PRO A 81 17.24 -29.17 -19.74
N ALA A 82 16.83 -30.13 -18.90
CA ALA A 82 17.41 -31.49 -18.93
C ALA A 82 16.44 -32.51 -18.34
N ALA A 83 16.01 -33.46 -19.17
CA ALA A 83 15.24 -34.63 -18.79
C ALA A 83 16.13 -35.68 -18.10
N SER A 84 15.57 -36.43 -17.14
CA SER A 84 15.81 -37.87 -16.99
C SER A 84 14.75 -38.51 -16.12
N HIS A 85 14.22 -39.62 -16.63
CA HIS A 85 13.28 -40.55 -16.02
C HIS A 85 13.94 -41.31 -14.85
N ASP A 86 13.18 -41.78 -13.86
CA ASP A 86 12.71 -43.18 -13.81
C ASP A 86 12.21 -43.59 -12.41
N GLY A 87 11.15 -44.41 -12.44
CA GLY A 87 10.61 -45.34 -11.44
C GLY A 87 10.98 -45.26 -9.94
N GLY A 88 9.95 -45.14 -9.10
CA GLY A 88 10.02 -45.54 -7.69
C GLY A 88 8.62 -45.61 -7.05
N VAL A 89 8.24 -46.78 -6.56
CA VAL A 89 6.88 -47.24 -6.26
C VAL A 89 6.54 -47.13 -4.76
N ALA A 90 5.24 -47.01 -4.46
CA ALA A 90 4.50 -47.45 -3.26
C ALA A 90 4.38 -46.54 -2.01
N ALA A 91 3.11 -46.16 -1.80
CA ALA A 91 2.25 -46.53 -0.67
C ALA A 91 2.14 -45.62 0.58
N ALA A 92 0.86 -45.24 0.78
CA ALA A 92 0.08 -45.26 2.02
C ALA A 92 0.29 -44.15 3.07
N GLY A 93 -0.82 -43.46 3.36
CA GLY A 93 -0.98 -42.60 4.53
C GLY A 93 -2.17 -41.65 4.37
N ALA A 94 -3.38 -42.20 4.34
CA ALA A 94 -4.58 -41.44 4.68
C ALA A 94 -4.56 -41.16 6.19
N ASP A 95 -4.90 -39.96 6.64
CA ASP A 95 -6.15 -39.75 7.37
C ASP A 95 -6.41 -38.26 7.65
N GLU A 96 -7.69 -37.93 7.51
CA GLU A 96 -8.34 -36.63 7.57
C GLU A 96 -8.29 -36.01 8.98
N ALA A 97 -7.84 -34.76 9.11
CA ALA A 97 -7.99 -34.01 10.36
C ALA A 97 -9.28 -33.16 10.34
N SER A 98 -10.43 -33.81 10.58
CA SER A 98 -11.66 -33.14 11.01
C SER A 98 -11.66 -33.00 12.54
N GLY A 99 -11.53 -31.76 13.02
CA GLY A 99 -11.59 -31.39 14.44
C GLY A 99 -12.63 -30.31 14.71
N GLU A 100 -13.89 -30.57 14.35
CA GLU A 100 -15.06 -29.81 14.79
C GLU A 100 -15.42 -30.23 16.21
N ALA A 101 -15.09 -29.40 17.21
CA ALA A 101 -15.52 -29.59 18.59
C ALA A 101 -16.39 -28.40 19.04
N ARG A 102 -17.70 -28.60 18.86
CA ARG A 102 -18.83 -27.90 19.48
C ARG A 102 -18.56 -27.51 20.94
N ASN A 103 -18.79 -26.24 21.26
CA ASN A 103 -19.02 -25.78 22.63
C ASN A 103 -20.48 -25.34 22.80
N PRO A 104 -21.27 -26.04 23.62
CA PRO A 104 -22.37 -25.40 24.31
C PRO A 104 -22.28 -25.68 25.82
N SER A 105 -22.21 -24.64 26.63
CA SER A 105 -22.55 -24.75 28.05
C SER A 105 -23.46 -23.59 28.44
N ARG A 106 -24.61 -24.02 28.98
CA ARG A 106 -25.77 -23.29 29.48
C ARG A 106 -25.63 -23.12 30.99
#